data_AF-A0AAD3TAJ9-F1
#
_entry.id   AF-A0AAD3TAJ9-F1
#
_cell.length_a   1.000
_cell.length_b   1.000
_cell.length_c   1.000
_cell.angle_alpha   90.00
_cell.angle_beta   90.00
_cell.angle_gamma   90.00
#
_symmetry.space_group_name_H-M   'P 1'
#
loop_
_entity.id
_entity.type
_entity.pdbx_description
1 polymer ?
#
loop_
_entity_poly.entity_id
_entity_poly.type
_entity_poly.pdbx_seq_one_letter_code
_entity_poly.pdbx_strand_id
1 'polypeptide(L)'
;MEGKRSNVERSHLLHRIRVFTRSFVKDLSTGRFPVISINRFRNYCTDSSGNCFCSYNLPNGMEVLTLQRQTQVHRLDVLLRVLVIVQQLLQENRHCSKRDIYYMHPSVFSEQSVVDRAINDICILLECSRHNLNVVSVAKGLVMGWIRFLEAGKKFDCISRPNTAWPIPVNVEEVKDIQITNSSIDG
;
A
#
# COMPACT_ATOMS: atom_id res chain seq x y z
N MET A 1 18.19 13.96 5.32
CA MET A 1 18.96 12.69 5.37
C MET A 1 18.07 11.44 5.21
N GLU A 2 16.76 11.55 4.93
CA GLU A 2 15.84 10.40 4.82
C GLU A 2 15.81 9.64 3.49
N GLY A 3 16.38 10.16 2.39
CA GLY A 3 16.43 9.45 1.11
C GLY A 3 17.19 8.11 1.15
N LYS A 4 17.99 7.87 2.19
CA LYS A 4 18.63 6.56 2.44
C LYS A 4 17.66 5.54 3.06
N ARG A 5 16.68 5.96 3.86
CA ARG A 5 15.79 5.05 4.60
C ARG A 5 14.75 4.41 3.69
N SER A 6 14.14 5.18 2.79
CA SER A 6 13.19 4.67 1.78
C SER A 6 13.87 3.77 0.75
N ASN A 7 15.13 4.05 0.38
CA ASN A 7 15.89 3.22 -0.55
C ASN A 7 16.28 1.85 0.06
N VAL A 8 16.71 1.85 1.33
CA VAL A 8 16.99 0.60 2.07
C VAL A 8 15.74 -0.28 2.16
N GLU A 9 14.60 0.31 2.50
CA GLU A 9 13.32 -0.40 2.57
C GLU A 9 12.89 -0.98 1.22
N ARG A 10 13.02 -0.20 0.14
CA ARG A 10 12.70 -0.65 -1.23
C ARG A 10 13.59 -1.81 -1.68
N SER A 11 14.89 -1.72 -1.43
CA SER A 11 15.85 -2.79 -1.77
C SER A 11 15.53 -4.09 -1.01
N HIS A 12 15.13 -3.97 0.25
CA HIS A 12 14.70 -5.09 1.08
C HIS A 12 13.41 -5.73 0.56
N LEU A 13 12.41 -4.92 0.17
CA LEU A 13 11.17 -5.43 -0.44
C LEU A 13 11.43 -6.15 -1.76
N LEU A 14 12.25 -5.57 -2.65
CA LEU A 14 12.64 -6.22 -3.91
C LEU A 14 13.37 -7.55 -3.65
N HIS A 15 14.21 -7.61 -2.62
CA HIS A 15 14.85 -8.85 -2.22
C HIS A 15 13.82 -9.89 -1.73
N ARG A 16 12.88 -9.52 -0.86
CA ARG A 16 11.81 -10.41 -0.38
C ARG A 16 10.95 -10.94 -1.53
N ILE A 17 10.55 -10.07 -2.46
CA ILE A 17 9.80 -10.46 -3.66
C ILE A 17 10.60 -11.49 -4.47
N ARG A 18 11.89 -11.23 -4.73
CA ARG A 18 12.75 -12.18 -5.47
C ARG A 18 12.87 -13.52 -4.76
N VAL A 19 13.07 -13.54 -3.45
CA VAL A 19 13.17 -14.78 -2.66
C VAL A 19 11.86 -15.57 -2.74
N PHE A 20 10.72 -14.88 -2.56
CA PHE A 20 9.40 -15.47 -2.68
C PHE A 20 9.16 -16.07 -4.07
N THR A 21 9.35 -15.30 -5.14
CA THR A 21 9.14 -15.77 -6.52
C THR A 21 10.08 -16.91 -6.88
N ARG A 22 11.34 -16.86 -6.43
CA ARG A 22 12.31 -17.94 -6.65
C ARG A 22 11.88 -19.23 -5.96
N SER A 23 11.40 -19.15 -4.71
CA SER A 23 10.87 -20.31 -3.99
C SER A 23 9.67 -20.90 -4.74
N PHE A 24 8.73 -20.03 -5.13
CA PHE A 24 7.52 -20.42 -5.83
C PHE A 24 7.81 -21.14 -7.17
N VAL A 25 8.71 -20.59 -7.98
CA VAL A 25 9.12 -21.21 -9.26
C VAL A 25 9.90 -22.51 -9.01
N LYS A 26 10.74 -22.57 -7.97
CA LYS A 26 11.46 -23.78 -7.62
C LYS A 26 10.49 -24.91 -7.26
N ASP A 27 9.48 -24.64 -6.44
CA ASP A 27 8.48 -25.63 -6.06
C ASP A 27 7.78 -26.20 -7.30
N LEU A 28 7.33 -25.32 -8.22
CA LEU A 28 6.74 -25.73 -9.49
C LEU A 28 7.69 -26.58 -10.36
N SER A 29 8.96 -26.17 -10.47
CA SER A 29 9.96 -26.91 -11.26
C SER A 29 10.25 -28.32 -10.71
N THR A 30 10.04 -28.52 -9.41
CA THR A 30 10.23 -29.82 -8.75
C THR A 30 8.97 -30.68 -8.72
N GLY A 31 7.89 -30.24 -9.39
CA GLY A 31 6.60 -30.94 -9.39
C GLY A 31 5.83 -30.82 -8.07
N ARG A 32 6.22 -29.89 -7.19
CA ARG A 32 5.51 -29.59 -5.95
C ARG A 32 4.53 -28.46 -6.21
N PHE A 33 3.35 -28.55 -5.60
CA PHE A 33 2.39 -27.44 -5.64
C PHE A 33 2.78 -26.41 -4.57
N PRO A 34 3.13 -25.18 -4.95
CA PRO A 34 3.44 -24.13 -4.00
C PRO A 34 2.22 -23.83 -3.13
N VAL A 35 2.48 -23.64 -1.85
CA VAL A 35 1.50 -23.33 -0.82
C VAL A 35 1.82 -21.94 -0.28
N ILE A 36 0.88 -21.00 -0.39
CA ILE A 36 1.06 -19.65 0.16
C ILE A 36 0.19 -19.51 1.40
N SER A 37 0.83 -19.24 2.53
CA SER A 37 0.18 -18.97 3.80
C SER A 37 0.08 -17.46 4.03
N ILE A 38 -1.13 -16.94 4.18
CA ILE A 38 -1.40 -15.52 4.42
C ILE A 38 -2.10 -15.39 5.77
N ASN A 39 -1.49 -14.61 6.68
CA ASN A 39 -2.08 -14.31 7.98
C ASN A 39 -3.33 -13.42 7.80
N ARG A 40 -4.40 -13.71 8.54
CA ARG A 40 -5.62 -12.90 8.55
C ARG A 40 -5.65 -12.02 9.80
N PHE A 41 -5.86 -10.73 9.59
CA PHE A 41 -6.02 -9.75 10.66
C PHE A 41 -7.47 -9.29 10.74
N ARG A 42 -7.93 -8.92 11.93
CA ARG A 42 -9.23 -8.25 12.10
C ARG A 42 -9.02 -6.75 12.13
N ASN A 43 -9.84 -6.04 11.35
CA ASN A 43 -9.79 -4.59 11.27
C ASN A 43 -10.85 -3.91 12.15
N TYR A 44 -11.74 -4.69 12.79
CA TYR A 44 -12.78 -4.18 13.68
C TYR A 44 -13.10 -5.21 14.76
N CYS A 45 -13.40 -4.73 15.96
CA CYS A 45 -13.91 -5.57 17.03
C CYS A 45 -15.41 -5.82 16.76
N THR A 46 -15.85 -7.08 16.82
CA THR A 46 -17.28 -7.45 16.69
C THR A 46 -17.91 -7.76 18.04
N ASP A 47 -17.20 -7.51 19.13
CA ASP A 47 -17.67 -7.83 20.46
C ASP A 47 -18.62 -6.72 20.94
N SER A 48 -19.88 -7.09 21.19
CA SER A 48 -20.91 -6.19 21.71
C SER A 48 -20.81 -5.98 23.23
N SER A 49 -19.91 -6.71 23.91
CA SER A 49 -19.78 -6.67 25.37
C SER A 49 -19.01 -5.47 25.93
N GLY A 50 -18.34 -4.69 25.06
CA GLY A 50 -17.56 -3.50 25.45
C GLY A 50 -16.22 -3.79 26.15
N ASN A 51 -15.95 -5.02 26.58
CA ASN A 51 -14.68 -5.45 27.20
C ASN A 51 -13.78 -6.17 26.19
N CYS A 52 -13.51 -5.51 25.07
CA CYS A 52 -12.77 -6.10 23.95
C CYS A 52 -11.24 -5.92 24.10
N PHE A 53 -10.51 -7.01 24.36
CA PHE A 53 -9.03 -7.05 24.31
C PHE A 53 -8.50 -7.42 22.90
N CYS A 54 -9.07 -6.83 21.85
CA CYS A 54 -8.63 -7.13 20.49
C CYS A 54 -7.21 -6.63 20.24
N SER A 55 -6.30 -7.57 19.99
CA SER A 55 -4.96 -7.26 19.51
C SER A 55 -4.98 -7.15 17.99
N TYR A 56 -4.93 -5.93 17.47
CA TYR A 56 -4.85 -5.67 16.02
C TYR A 56 -3.53 -6.17 15.40
N ASN A 57 -2.50 -6.41 16.22
CA ASN A 57 -1.20 -6.93 15.81
C ASN A 57 -1.11 -8.46 15.76
N LEU A 58 -2.12 -9.18 16.27
CA LEU A 58 -2.11 -10.65 16.29
C LEU A 58 -2.97 -11.20 15.15
N PRO A 59 -2.48 -12.23 14.43
CA PRO A 59 -3.27 -12.88 13.40
C PRO A 59 -4.42 -13.68 14.04
N ASN A 60 -5.63 -13.51 13.52
CA ASN A 60 -6.84 -14.23 13.96
C ASN A 60 -7.04 -15.54 13.18
N GLY A 61 -6.04 -15.96 12.42
CA GLY A 61 -6.07 -17.16 11.60
C GLY A 61 -5.11 -17.06 10.43
N MET A 62 -4.99 -18.17 9.70
CA MET A 62 -4.14 -18.27 8.52
C MET A 62 -4.97 -18.82 7.36
N GLU A 63 -4.87 -18.17 6.22
CA GLU A 63 -5.47 -18.64 4.97
C GLU A 63 -4.38 -19.26 4.09
N VAL A 64 -4.67 -20.44 3.56
CA VAL A 64 -3.74 -21.19 2.72
C VAL A 64 -4.27 -21.20 1.28
N LEU A 65 -3.51 -20.59 0.36
CA LEU A 65 -3.78 -20.63 -1.07
C LEU A 65 -3.02 -21.79 -1.70
N THR A 66 -3.75 -22.63 -2.44
CA THR A 66 -3.20 -23.78 -3.15
C THR A 66 -3.67 -23.78 -4.61
N LEU A 67 -2.91 -24.45 -5.48
CA LEU A 67 -3.27 -24.65 -6.89
C LEU A 67 -4.31 -25.77 -7.11
N GLN A 68 -4.78 -26.42 -6.05
CA GLN A 68 -5.63 -27.62 -6.16
C GLN A 68 -7.11 -27.28 -6.38
N ARG A 69 -7.56 -26.07 -6.02
CA ARG A 69 -8.96 -25.65 -6.12
C ARG A 69 -9.12 -24.52 -7.12
N GLN A 70 -10.07 -24.64 -8.04
CA GLN A 70 -10.36 -23.66 -9.10
C GLN A 70 -10.49 -22.21 -8.59
N THR A 71 -11.20 -22.01 -7.48
CA THR A 71 -11.41 -20.68 -6.86
C THR A 71 -10.13 -20.08 -6.29
N GLN A 72 -9.24 -20.93 -5.76
CA GLN A 72 -7.94 -20.49 -5.23
C GLN A 72 -6.94 -20.20 -6.35
N VAL A 73 -7.05 -20.89 -7.49
CA VAL A 73 -6.22 -20.62 -8.67
C VAL A 73 -6.44 -19.21 -9.20
N HIS A 74 -7.70 -18.77 -9.35
CA HIS A 74 -7.98 -17.38 -9.79
C HIS A 74 -7.43 -16.36 -8.80
N ARG A 75 -7.63 -16.57 -7.50
CA ARG A 75 -7.09 -15.66 -6.47
C ARG A 75 -5.56 -15.62 -6.48
N LEU A 76 -4.92 -16.75 -6.72
CA LEU A 76 -3.47 -16.85 -6.83
C LEU A 76 -2.96 -16.14 -8.10
N ASP A 77 -3.63 -16.32 -9.24
CA ASP A 77 -3.31 -15.63 -10.50
C ASP A 77 -3.37 -14.10 -10.31
N VAL A 78 -4.44 -13.59 -9.69
CA VAL A 78 -4.57 -12.18 -9.33
C VAL A 78 -3.42 -11.72 -8.43
N LEU A 79 -3.13 -12.46 -7.35
CA LEU A 79 -2.06 -12.11 -6.41
C LEU A 79 -0.70 -12.01 -7.12
N LEU A 80 -0.36 -13.00 -7.94
CA LEU A 80 0.90 -13.03 -8.68
C LEU A 80 0.99 -11.89 -9.71
N ARG A 81 -0.09 -11.59 -10.43
CA ARG A 81 -0.12 -10.45 -11.38
C ARG A 81 0.10 -9.13 -10.67
N VAL A 82 -0.60 -8.89 -9.56
CA VAL A 82 -0.42 -7.65 -8.77
C VAL A 82 1.00 -7.60 -8.19
N LEU A 83 1.57 -8.72 -7.75
CA LEU A 83 2.94 -8.79 -7.26
C LEU A 83 3.96 -8.41 -8.32
N VAL A 84 3.78 -8.84 -9.57
CA VAL A 84 4.63 -8.44 -10.71
C VAL A 84 4.53 -6.94 -10.98
N ILE A 85 3.31 -6.39 -10.97
CA ILE A 85 3.10 -4.94 -11.14
C ILE A 85 3.82 -4.18 -10.02
N VAL A 86 3.64 -4.58 -8.76
CA VAL A 86 4.32 -3.97 -7.61
C VAL A 86 5.84 -4.07 -7.74
N GLN A 87 6.37 -5.22 -8.16
CA GLN A 87 7.80 -5.39 -8.41
C GLN A 87 8.31 -4.37 -9.44
N GLN A 88 7.59 -4.19 -10.55
CA GLN A 88 7.95 -3.23 -11.58
C GLN A 88 7.90 -1.78 -11.07
N LEU A 89 6.86 -1.41 -10.31
CA LEU A 89 6.72 -0.09 -9.70
C LEU A 89 7.89 0.22 -8.73
N LEU A 90 8.33 -0.76 -7.96
CA LEU A 90 9.47 -0.63 -7.06
C LEU A 90 10.79 -0.53 -7.83
N GLN A 91 10.94 -1.21 -8.96
CA GLN A 91 12.14 -1.15 -9.80
C GLN A 91 12.26 0.18 -10.56
N GLU A 92 11.16 0.65 -11.16
CA GLU A 92 11.10 1.91 -11.92
C GLU A 92 10.96 3.14 -11.00
N ASN A 93 10.76 2.93 -9.70
CA ASN A 93 10.44 3.97 -8.73
C ASN A 93 9.25 4.84 -9.17
N ARG A 94 8.20 4.18 -9.66
CA ARG A 94 6.97 4.81 -10.12
C ARG A 94 5.83 4.51 -9.17
N HIS A 95 4.95 5.49 -9.02
CA HIS A 95 3.72 5.34 -8.25
C HIS A 95 2.54 5.06 -9.17
N CYS A 96 1.65 4.17 -8.73
CA CYS A 96 0.37 3.91 -9.39
C CYS A 96 -0.76 3.90 -8.36
N SER A 97 -1.95 4.27 -8.80
CA SER A 97 -3.14 4.12 -7.98
C SER A 97 -3.73 2.71 -8.09
N LYS A 98 -4.54 2.33 -7.09
CA LYS A 98 -5.36 1.12 -7.15
C LYS A 98 -6.21 1.02 -8.42
N ARG A 99 -6.72 2.15 -8.91
CA ARG A 99 -7.52 2.19 -10.14
C ARG A 99 -6.67 1.95 -11.38
N ASP A 100 -5.45 2.48 -11.41
CA ASP A 100 -4.52 2.24 -12.51
C ASP A 100 -4.20 0.75 -12.62
N ILE A 101 -3.97 0.08 -11.49
CA ILE A 101 -3.78 -1.38 -11.43
C ILE A 101 -5.02 -2.11 -11.96
N TYR A 102 -6.22 -1.71 -11.52
CA TYR A 102 -7.48 -2.31 -12.00
C TYR A 102 -7.64 -2.21 -13.52
N TYR A 103 -7.26 -1.09 -14.12
CA TYR A 103 -7.39 -0.89 -15.57
C TYR A 103 -6.33 -1.60 -16.41
N MET A 104 -5.26 -2.13 -15.81
CA MET A 104 -4.23 -2.88 -16.55
C MET A 104 -4.77 -4.20 -17.11
N HIS A 105 -5.61 -4.91 -16.35
CA HIS A 105 -6.15 -6.23 -16.74
C HIS A 105 -7.61 -6.39 -16.28
N PRO A 106 -8.57 -5.67 -16.89
CA PRO A 106 -9.96 -5.64 -16.44
C PRO A 106 -10.64 -7.02 -16.51
N SER A 107 -10.26 -7.85 -17.49
CA SER A 107 -10.79 -9.22 -17.65
C SER A 107 -10.38 -10.18 -16.53
N VAL A 108 -9.26 -9.93 -15.88
CA VAL A 108 -8.75 -10.80 -14.80
C VAL A 108 -9.27 -10.33 -13.44
N PHE A 109 -9.29 -9.01 -13.22
CA PHE A 109 -9.62 -8.45 -11.91
C PHE A 109 -11.11 -8.39 -11.63
N SER A 110 -11.94 -8.19 -12.67
CA SER A 110 -13.41 -8.03 -12.60
C SER A 110 -13.87 -6.84 -11.74
N GLU A 111 -13.53 -6.85 -10.44
CA GLU A 111 -13.87 -5.84 -9.44
C GLU A 111 -12.63 -5.18 -8.81
N GLN A 112 -12.75 -3.91 -8.42
CA GLN A 112 -11.69 -3.20 -7.68
C GLN A 112 -11.46 -3.78 -6.27
N SER A 113 -12.44 -4.50 -5.71
CA SER A 113 -12.36 -5.20 -4.42
C SER A 113 -11.29 -6.30 -4.45
N VAL A 114 -11.17 -6.99 -5.59
CA VAL A 114 -10.22 -8.09 -5.84
C VAL A 114 -8.78 -7.56 -5.84
N VAL A 115 -8.55 -6.43 -6.51
CA VAL A 115 -7.25 -5.75 -6.51
C VAL A 115 -6.87 -5.27 -5.11
N ASP A 116 -7.82 -4.70 -4.36
CA ASP A 116 -7.56 -4.26 -2.97
C ASP A 116 -7.11 -5.41 -2.08
N ARG A 117 -7.82 -6.54 -2.17
CA ARG A 117 -7.52 -7.74 -1.41
C ARG A 117 -6.13 -8.27 -1.76
N ALA A 118 -5.80 -8.32 -3.05
CA ALA A 118 -4.48 -8.76 -3.51
C ALA A 118 -3.35 -7.85 -3.01
N ILE A 119 -3.52 -6.52 -3.07
CA ILE A 119 -2.55 -5.55 -2.51
C ILE A 119 -2.38 -5.79 -1.00
N ASN A 120 -3.47 -5.99 -0.28
CA ASN A 120 -3.44 -6.22 1.17
C ASN A 120 -2.76 -7.56 1.52
N ASP A 121 -3.05 -8.62 0.77
CA ASP A 121 -2.42 -9.92 0.91
C ASP A 121 -0.90 -9.83 0.65
N ILE A 122 -0.46 -9.06 -0.35
CA ILE A 122 0.96 -8.78 -0.62
C ILE A 122 1.61 -7.99 0.52
N CYS A 123 0.93 -6.99 1.08
CA CYS A 123 1.41 -6.24 2.24
C CYS A 123 1.70 -7.18 3.42
N ILE A 124 0.80 -8.15 3.66
CA ILE A 124 0.96 -9.15 4.71
C ILE A 124 2.12 -10.09 4.40
N LEU A 125 2.22 -10.60 3.17
CA LEU A 125 3.30 -11.51 2.75
C LEU A 125 4.70 -10.86 2.83
N LEU A 126 4.78 -9.58 2.51
CA LEU A 126 6.02 -8.79 2.54
C LEU A 126 6.22 -8.04 3.87
N GLU A 127 5.31 -8.21 4.83
CA GLU A 127 5.26 -7.51 6.12
C GLU A 127 5.57 -6.01 5.99
N CYS A 128 4.83 -5.35 5.10
CA CYS A 128 5.03 -3.95 4.80
C CYS A 128 3.71 -3.20 4.74
N SER A 129 3.78 -1.87 4.80
CA SER A 129 2.61 -1.02 4.61
C SER A 129 2.31 -0.80 3.13
N ARG A 130 1.06 -0.45 2.80
CA ARG A 130 0.65 -0.17 1.41
C ARG A 130 1.47 0.96 0.77
N HIS A 131 1.88 1.95 1.57
CA HIS A 131 2.67 3.10 1.13
C HIS A 131 4.03 2.67 0.57
N ASN A 132 4.61 1.59 1.11
CA ASN A 132 5.93 1.10 0.71
C ASN A 132 5.89 0.30 -0.60
N LEU A 133 4.70 -0.05 -1.11
CA LEU A 133 4.53 -0.77 -2.37
C LEU A 133 4.43 0.17 -3.58
N ASN A 134 4.66 1.48 -3.40
CA ASN A 134 4.41 2.52 -4.38
C ASN A 134 2.96 2.55 -4.93
N VAL A 135 2.02 1.93 -4.21
CA VAL A 135 0.59 1.99 -4.54
C VAL A 135 -0.06 3.08 -3.71
N VAL A 136 -0.50 4.14 -4.37
CA VAL A 136 -1.00 5.33 -3.68
C VAL A 136 -2.52 5.45 -3.84
N SER A 137 -3.20 5.80 -2.75
CA SER A 137 -4.61 6.18 -2.84
C SER A 137 -4.71 7.54 -3.52
N VAL A 138 -5.61 7.68 -4.48
CA VAL A 138 -5.92 9.00 -5.06
C VAL A 138 -6.57 9.84 -3.97
N ALA A 139 -5.78 10.68 -3.30
CA ALA A 139 -6.27 11.58 -2.28
C ALA A 139 -7.10 12.68 -2.95
N LYS A 140 -8.38 12.78 -2.59
CA LYS A 140 -9.25 13.91 -2.95
C LYS A 140 -9.37 14.94 -1.81
N GLY A 141 -8.48 14.86 -0.83
CA GLY A 141 -8.51 15.76 0.32
C GLY A 141 -8.07 17.16 -0.07
N LEU A 142 -8.70 18.15 0.53
CA LEU A 142 -8.32 19.55 0.45
C LEU A 142 -7.83 20.02 1.82
N VAL A 143 -6.84 20.89 1.84
CA VAL A 143 -6.29 21.52 3.05
C VAL A 143 -6.39 23.04 2.94
N MET A 144 -6.84 23.67 4.03
CA MET A 144 -6.96 25.12 4.19
C MET A 144 -6.74 25.47 5.67
N GLY A 145 -6.17 26.64 5.94
CA GLY A 145 -5.97 27.16 7.30
C GLY A 145 -4.53 27.57 7.56
N TRP A 146 -4.20 27.78 8.84
CA TRP A 146 -2.88 28.21 9.31
C TRP A 146 -1.81 27.12 9.20
N ILE A 147 -1.60 26.58 8.01
CA ILE A 147 -0.62 25.54 7.73
C ILE A 147 0.21 25.92 6.50
N ARG A 148 1.51 25.71 6.62
CA ARG A 148 2.48 25.83 5.53
C ARG A 148 3.24 24.53 5.41
N PHE A 149 3.52 24.10 4.19
CA PHE A 149 4.37 22.95 3.93
C PHE A 149 5.17 23.14 2.63
N LEU A 150 6.23 22.37 2.47
CA LEU A 150 7.00 22.27 1.24
C LEU A 150 6.69 20.93 0.58
N GLU A 151 6.36 20.92 -0.71
CA GLU A 151 6.23 19.71 -1.52
C GLU A 151 7.16 19.82 -2.72
N ALA A 152 8.09 18.88 -2.87
CA ALA A 152 9.07 18.86 -3.97
C ALA A 152 9.83 20.20 -4.17
N GLY A 153 10.05 20.96 -3.09
CA GLY A 153 10.70 22.28 -3.12
C GLY A 153 9.76 23.47 -3.38
N LYS A 154 8.48 23.23 -3.66
CA LYS A 154 7.44 24.26 -3.78
C LYS A 154 6.79 24.52 -2.43
N LYS A 155 6.76 25.78 -1.99
CA LYS A 155 6.11 26.20 -0.74
C LYS A 155 4.61 26.42 -0.95
N PHE A 156 3.81 25.77 -0.11
CA PHE A 156 2.37 25.94 -0.06
C PHE A 156 1.99 26.69 1.21
N ASP A 157 1.25 27.78 1.04
CA ASP A 157 0.67 28.56 2.12
C ASP A 157 -0.86 28.46 2.04
N CYS A 158 -1.43 27.69 2.96
CA CYS A 158 -2.84 27.35 2.98
C CYS A 158 -3.74 28.41 3.62
N ILE A 159 -3.19 29.55 4.02
CA ILE A 159 -3.97 30.71 4.49
C ILE A 159 -3.90 31.91 3.53
N SER A 160 -2.89 31.98 2.68
CA SER A 160 -2.64 33.11 1.77
C SER A 160 -3.85 33.53 0.91
N ARG A 161 -4.82 32.64 0.67
CA ARG A 161 -6.04 32.92 -0.08
C ARG A 161 -7.26 32.31 0.63
N PRO A 162 -8.17 33.11 1.21
CA PRO A 162 -9.32 32.59 1.97
C PRO A 162 -10.33 31.80 1.13
N ASN A 163 -10.32 31.95 -0.20
CA ASN A 163 -11.21 31.21 -1.11
C ASN A 163 -10.48 30.10 -1.88
N THR A 164 -9.27 29.72 -1.48
CA THR A 164 -8.49 28.67 -2.17
C THR A 164 -8.10 27.59 -1.18
N ALA A 165 -8.55 26.36 -1.45
CA ALA A 165 -8.06 25.18 -0.76
C ALA A 165 -7.04 24.46 -1.64
N TRP A 166 -5.98 23.94 -1.03
CA TRP A 166 -4.94 23.22 -1.75
C TRP A 166 -5.21 21.71 -1.71
N PRO A 167 -4.97 20.97 -2.80
CA PRO A 167 -5.05 19.52 -2.77
C PRO A 167 -4.00 18.95 -1.82
N ILE A 168 -4.36 17.92 -1.05
CA ILE A 168 -3.41 17.19 -0.24
C ILE A 168 -2.45 16.45 -1.19
N PRO A 169 -1.12 16.67 -1.06
CA PRO A 169 -0.10 15.92 -1.79
C PRO A 169 -0.33 14.42 -1.75
N VAL A 170 -0.28 13.78 -2.92
CA VAL A 170 -0.40 12.34 -3.04
C VAL A 170 0.90 11.65 -2.59
N ASN A 171 2.05 12.29 -2.84
CA ASN A 171 3.35 11.78 -2.43
C ASN A 171 3.79 12.36 -1.08
N VAL A 172 3.40 11.71 0.01
CA VAL A 172 3.67 12.20 1.38
C VAL A 172 5.17 12.31 1.67
N GLU A 173 6.02 11.51 1.03
CA GLU A 173 7.48 11.57 1.22
C GLU A 173 8.12 12.88 0.73
N GLU A 174 7.45 13.58 -0.19
CA GLU A 174 7.92 14.86 -0.72
C GLU A 174 7.48 16.05 0.14
N VAL A 175 6.58 15.83 1.09
CA VAL A 175 6.07 16.84 2.01
C VAL A 175 7.03 17.04 3.17
N LYS A 176 7.51 18.27 3.35
CA LYS A 176 8.49 18.66 4.38
C LYS A 176 8.09 19.96 5.06
N ASP A 177 8.72 20.24 6.19
CA ASP A 177 8.62 21.49 6.94
C ASP A 177 7.18 21.97 7.16
N ILE A 178 6.36 21.08 7.72
CA ILE A 178 4.98 21.41 8.10
C ILE A 178 5.03 22.37 9.30
N GLN A 179 4.54 23.59 9.10
CA GLN A 179 4.53 24.63 10.12
C GLN A 179 3.12 25.18 10.32
N ILE A 180 2.75 25.40 11.58
CA ILE A 180 1.53 26.11 11.94
C ILE A 180 1.86 27.60 11.99
N THR A 181 1.12 28.41 11.25
CA THR A 181 1.29 29.87 11.27
C THR A 181 0.40 30.47 12.34
N ASN A 182 0.97 30.88 13.46
CA ASN A 182 0.22 31.73 14.40
C ASN A 182 -0.02 33.09 13.74
N SER A 183 -1.23 33.61 13.84
CA SER A 183 -1.51 35.01 13.54
C SER A 183 -0.85 35.86 14.61
N SER A 184 0.42 36.23 14.43
CA SER A 184 0.89 37.48 14.99
C SER A 184 0.16 38.57 14.21
N ILE A 185 -0.89 39.10 14.84
CA ILE A 185 -1.48 40.37 14.47
C ILE A 185 -0.41 41.41 14.84
N ASP A 186 0.53 41.63 13.93
CA ASP A 186 1.39 42.82 13.98
C ASP A 186 0.58 43.93 13.27
N GLY A 187 -0.21 44.63 14.09
CA GLY A 187 -1.05 45.77 13.71
C GLY A 187 -1.69 46.38 14.94
#